data_AF-A0A811PG62-F1
#
_entry.id   AF-A0A811PG62-F1
#
_cell.length_a   1.000
_cell.length_b   1.000
_cell.length_c   1.000
_cell.angle_alpha   90.00
_cell.angle_beta   90.00
_cell.angle_gamma   90.00
#
_symmetry.space_group_name_H-M   'P 1'
#
loop_
_entity.id
_entity.type
_entity.pdbx_description
1 polymer ?
#
loop_
_entity_poly.entity_id
_entity_poly.type
_entity_poly.pdbx_seq_one_letter_code
_entity_poly.pdbx_strand_id
1 'polypeptide(L)'
;MSLVYTQYDKIDIYNVYAPKCNTDESALSSSSKNTVEKTAKKFKRLRMFSGYDPCYSIHIEDYLNRIDVQKSLHANVSGWIKDRRWSICSDSVFDNYYDTIFTVRPIYSKLVKTGLRVWVYSGDMDGRVPIIGSRYWVEALGLPVKSQWQPWYLNSQVTGRFVEYEGLTLLTIRGGGHDVPQDKPAEALVLISSFLSDRQLPTENN
;
A
#
# COMPACT_ATOMS: atom_id res chain seq x y z
N MET A 1 -21.46 -17.64 13.07
CA MET A 1 -20.61 -16.93 12.10
C MET A 1 -20.94 -15.43 12.18
N SER A 2 -21.05 -14.87 13.38
CA SER A 2 -20.07 -14.36 14.37
C SER A 2 -19.73 -12.89 14.10
N LEU A 3 -20.06 -12.05 15.08
CA LEU A 3 -19.97 -10.58 15.13
C LEU A 3 -18.70 -9.97 14.50
N VAL A 4 -17.60 -10.72 14.50
CA VAL A 4 -16.31 -10.35 13.91
C VAL A 4 -16.44 -10.13 12.40
N TYR A 5 -17.13 -11.03 11.67
CA TYR A 5 -17.27 -10.91 10.21
C TYR A 5 -18.15 -9.73 9.78
N THR A 6 -19.14 -9.38 10.62
CA THR A 6 -20.07 -8.25 10.38
C THR A 6 -19.47 -6.87 10.66
N GLN A 7 -18.20 -6.81 11.08
CA GLN A 7 -17.50 -5.54 11.34
C GLN A 7 -16.34 -5.29 10.36
N TYR A 8 -16.01 -6.24 9.47
CA TYR A 8 -14.93 -6.05 8.50
C TYR A 8 -15.22 -4.92 7.51
N ASP A 9 -16.49 -4.66 7.21
CA ASP A 9 -16.93 -3.51 6.42
C ASP A 9 -16.58 -2.17 7.09
N LYS A 10 -16.33 -2.15 8.40
CA LYS A 10 -15.95 -0.96 9.16
C LYS A 10 -14.44 -0.80 9.36
N ILE A 11 -13.65 -1.77 8.89
CA ILE A 11 -12.20 -1.77 8.99
C ILE A 11 -11.64 -1.42 7.61
N ASP A 12 -10.61 -0.58 7.56
CA ASP A 12 -9.80 -0.44 6.36
C ASP A 12 -8.96 -1.70 6.18
N ILE A 13 -9.27 -2.51 5.17
CA ILE A 13 -8.59 -3.78 4.93
C ILE A 13 -7.12 -3.57 4.50
N TYR A 14 -6.78 -2.39 3.99
CA TYR A 14 -5.42 -2.06 3.55
C TYR A 14 -4.54 -1.61 4.72
N ASN A 15 -5.12 -1.14 5.82
CA ASN A 15 -4.42 -0.89 7.07
C ASN A 15 -5.37 -1.07 8.25
N VAL A 16 -5.34 -2.24 8.89
CA VAL A 16 -6.36 -2.66 9.87
C VAL A 16 -6.39 -1.82 11.15
N TYR A 17 -5.38 -0.97 11.37
CA TYR A 17 -5.33 -0.04 12.49
C TYR A 17 -5.58 1.43 12.09
N ALA A 18 -5.69 1.71 10.79
CA ALA A 18 -6.03 3.03 10.29
C ALA A 18 -7.55 3.29 10.36
N PRO A 19 -7.97 4.57 10.45
CA PRO A 19 -9.37 4.92 10.26
C PRO A 19 -9.84 4.58 8.84
N LYS A 20 -11.09 4.14 8.68
CA LYS A 20 -11.72 3.99 7.36
C LYS A 20 -12.26 5.34 6.85
N CYS A 21 -12.13 5.60 5.56
CA CYS A 21 -12.85 6.70 4.92
C CYS A 21 -14.36 6.42 4.89
N ASN A 22 -15.15 7.33 5.44
CA ASN A 22 -16.61 7.21 5.53
C ASN A 22 -17.34 8.30 4.72
N THR A 23 -16.73 8.81 3.65
CA THR A 23 -17.45 9.72 2.74
C THR A 23 -18.53 8.93 2.02
N ASP A 24 -19.76 9.44 2.01
CA ASP A 24 -20.88 8.84 1.27
C ASP A 24 -20.47 8.63 -0.19
N GLU A 25 -20.33 7.37 -0.63
CA GLU A 25 -20.03 6.97 -2.02
C GLU A 25 -21.06 7.51 -3.03
N SER A 26 -22.19 8.06 -2.57
CA SER A 26 -23.27 8.64 -3.36
C SER A 26 -23.03 10.08 -3.83
N ALA A 27 -21.93 10.74 -3.46
CA ALA A 27 -21.63 12.10 -3.94
C ALA A 27 -21.16 12.16 -5.40
N LEU A 28 -20.86 11.03 -6.03
CA LEU A 28 -20.46 10.95 -7.45
C LEU A 28 -21.65 10.74 -8.42
N SER A 29 -22.90 10.66 -7.94
CA SER A 29 -24.07 10.44 -8.81
C SER A 29 -25.27 11.38 -8.64
N SER A 30 -25.14 12.52 -7.96
CA SER A 30 -26.22 13.51 -8.00
C SER A 30 -25.76 14.96 -7.96
N SER A 31 -25.98 15.65 -9.09
CA SER A 31 -26.26 17.08 -9.10
C SER A 31 -27.41 17.34 -8.14
N SER A 32 -27.13 17.86 -6.95
CA SER A 32 -28.14 18.48 -6.10
C SER A 32 -27.48 19.53 -5.23
N LYS A 33 -27.68 20.79 -5.65
CA LYS A 33 -27.47 21.96 -4.79
C LYS A 33 -28.29 21.76 -3.53
N ASN A 34 -27.64 21.61 -2.38
CA ASN A 34 -28.26 21.89 -1.10
C ASN A 34 -27.25 22.57 -0.18
N THR A 35 -27.56 23.83 0.09
CA THR A 35 -26.96 24.67 1.12
C THR A 35 -27.17 24.00 2.47
N VAL A 36 -26.12 23.47 3.10
CA VAL A 36 -26.20 22.98 4.48
C VAL A 36 -25.29 23.84 5.36
N GLU A 37 -25.95 24.39 6.38
CA GLU A 37 -25.47 25.39 7.31
C GLU A 37 -24.17 25.02 8.04
N LYS A 38 -23.36 26.05 8.23
CA LYS A 38 -22.21 26.10 9.12
C LYS A 38 -22.64 25.78 10.57
N THR A 39 -22.57 24.52 10.96
CA THR A 39 -22.39 24.15 12.37
C THR A 39 -21.16 23.27 12.52
N ALA A 40 -20.00 23.92 12.47
CA ALA A 40 -18.73 23.33 12.89
C ALA A 40 -18.77 23.05 14.40
N LYS A 41 -19.40 21.93 14.78
CA LYS A 41 -19.25 21.37 16.12
C LYS A 41 -17.77 21.00 16.29
N LYS A 42 -17.15 21.69 17.25
CA LYS A 42 -15.75 21.62 17.64
C LYS A 42 -15.41 20.22 18.15
N PHE A 43 -15.28 19.24 17.25
CA PHE A 43 -14.65 17.98 17.58
C PHE A 43 -13.21 18.30 17.98
N LYS A 44 -12.88 18.04 19.25
CA LYS A 44 -11.51 18.03 19.72
C LYS A 44 -10.74 17.16 18.73
N ARG A 45 -9.83 17.76 17.94
CA ARG A 45 -8.90 17.04 17.09
C ARG A 45 -8.29 15.93 17.94
N LEU A 46 -8.72 14.68 17.74
CA LEU A 46 -7.84 13.58 18.06
C LEU A 46 -6.56 13.90 17.28
N ARG A 47 -5.43 14.01 17.98
CA ARG A 47 -4.13 14.06 17.33
C ARG A 47 -4.01 12.75 16.55
N MET A 48 -4.42 12.76 15.28
CA MET A 48 -3.99 11.74 14.33
C MET A 48 -2.47 11.81 14.33
N PHE A 49 -1.84 10.69 14.66
CA PHE A 49 -0.42 10.49 14.43
C PHE A 49 -0.17 10.74 12.94
N SER A 50 0.53 11.84 12.63
CA SER A 50 1.10 12.22 11.33
C SER A 50 0.26 11.96 10.07
N GLY A 51 -0.38 13.00 9.53
CA GLY A 51 -0.55 13.19 8.07
C GLY A 51 -1.32 12.16 7.23
N TYR A 52 -1.80 11.05 7.81
CA TYR A 52 -2.54 10.03 7.10
C TYR A 52 -4.00 10.45 6.92
N ASP A 53 -4.45 10.53 5.68
CA ASP A 53 -5.84 10.79 5.31
C ASP A 53 -6.40 9.55 4.62
N PRO A 54 -7.37 8.83 5.22
CA PRO A 54 -7.93 7.63 4.61
C PRO A 54 -8.75 7.93 3.35
N CYS A 55 -9.15 9.18 3.13
CA CYS A 55 -9.92 9.62 1.97
C CYS A 55 -9.04 10.20 0.84
N TYR A 56 -7.73 9.90 0.85
CA TYR A 56 -6.74 10.47 -0.06
C TYR A 56 -7.09 10.31 -1.55
N SER A 57 -7.76 9.24 -1.94
CA SER A 57 -8.09 8.93 -3.34
C SER A 57 -8.96 10.01 -3.99
N ILE A 58 -9.90 10.60 -3.24
CA ILE A 58 -10.78 11.68 -3.71
C ILE A 58 -9.94 12.89 -4.15
N HIS A 59 -8.96 13.26 -3.32
CA HIS A 59 -8.09 14.40 -3.62
C HIS A 59 -7.24 14.17 -4.87
N ILE A 60 -6.79 12.94 -5.09
CA ILE A 60 -6.02 12.56 -6.28
C ILE A 60 -6.91 12.63 -7.53
N GLU A 61 -8.12 12.06 -7.46
CA GLU A 61 -9.07 12.09 -8.59
C GLU A 61 -9.49 13.51 -8.94
N ASP A 62 -9.81 14.34 -7.96
CA ASP A 62 -10.13 15.76 -8.17
C ASP A 62 -8.98 16.49 -8.86
N TYR A 63 -7.74 16.26 -8.40
CA TYR A 63 -6.56 16.92 -8.96
C TYR A 63 -6.28 16.49 -10.41
N LEU A 64 -6.25 15.18 -10.67
CA LEU A 64 -5.92 14.62 -11.99
C LEU A 64 -7.03 14.80 -13.03
N ASN A 65 -8.25 15.13 -12.61
CA ASN A 65 -9.34 15.52 -13.51
C ASN A 65 -9.40 17.02 -13.84
N ARG A 66 -8.52 17.85 -13.26
CA ARG A 66 -8.45 19.25 -13.66
C ARG A 66 -7.87 19.39 -15.07
N ILE A 67 -8.51 20.23 -15.88
CA ILE A 67 -8.10 20.48 -17.28
C ILE A 67 -6.68 21.04 -17.37
N ASP A 68 -6.30 21.94 -16.46
CA ASP A 68 -4.95 22.53 -16.45
C ASP A 68 -3.87 21.51 -16.07
N VAL A 69 -4.16 20.62 -15.10
CA VAL A 69 -3.28 19.50 -14.74
C VAL A 69 -3.14 18.52 -15.91
N GLN A 70 -4.25 18.11 -16.53
CA GLN A 70 -4.25 17.23 -17.69
C GLN A 70 -3.42 17.81 -18.85
N LYS A 71 -3.63 19.08 -19.18
CA LYS A 71 -2.83 19.79 -20.20
C LYS A 71 -1.34 19.81 -19.85
N SER A 72 -0.99 20.07 -18.59
CA SER A 72 0.40 20.11 -18.14
C SER A 72 1.09 18.75 -18.17
N LEU A 73 0.33 17.66 -17.99
CA LEU A 73 0.80 16.29 -18.13
C LEU A 73 0.69 15.76 -19.57
N HIS A 74 0.25 16.59 -20.51
CA HIS A 74 -0.09 16.20 -21.89
C HIS A 74 -1.08 15.04 -21.99
N ALA A 75 -1.96 14.88 -20.98
CA ALA A 75 -3.05 13.92 -20.95
C ALA A 75 -4.34 14.58 -21.46
N ASN A 76 -5.12 13.88 -22.30
CA ASN A 76 -6.42 14.35 -22.82
C ASN A 76 -6.43 15.81 -23.33
N VAL A 77 -5.32 16.28 -23.93
CA VAL A 77 -5.10 17.69 -24.28
C VAL A 77 -6.18 18.23 -25.22
N SER A 78 -6.64 17.39 -26.13
CA SER A 78 -7.67 17.71 -27.11
C SER A 78 -9.09 17.69 -26.54
N GLY A 79 -9.29 17.17 -25.32
CA GLY A 79 -10.61 16.93 -24.75
C GLY A 79 -11.47 15.96 -25.56
N TRP A 80 -10.85 15.10 -26.39
CA TRP A 80 -11.57 14.10 -27.19
C TRP A 80 -12.11 12.97 -26.29
N ILE A 81 -11.43 12.69 -25.17
CA ILE A 81 -11.87 11.73 -24.16
C ILE A 81 -12.84 12.45 -23.23
N LYS A 82 -14.08 12.65 -23.70
CA LYS A 82 -15.13 13.38 -22.96
C LYS A 82 -15.82 12.51 -21.91
N ASP A 83 -15.92 11.21 -22.18
CA ASP A 83 -16.73 10.29 -21.40
C ASP A 83 -15.92 9.48 -20.37
N ARG A 84 -14.62 9.76 -20.22
CA ARG A 84 -13.77 9.10 -19.23
C ARG A 84 -13.06 10.11 -18.36
N ARG A 85 -13.59 10.26 -17.15
CA ARG A 85 -12.85 10.85 -16.05
C ARG A 85 -11.70 9.91 -15.69
N TRP A 86 -10.57 10.48 -15.30
CA TRP A 86 -9.50 9.72 -14.69
C TRP A 86 -9.99 9.20 -13.33
N SER A 87 -9.72 7.94 -13.03
CA SER A 87 -10.02 7.29 -11.75
C SER A 87 -8.81 6.50 -11.27
N ILE A 88 -8.72 6.25 -9.96
CA ILE A 88 -7.59 5.53 -9.38
C ILE A 88 -7.50 4.09 -9.90
N CYS A 89 -8.65 3.45 -10.09
CA CYS A 89 -8.82 2.09 -10.60
C CYS A 89 -9.90 2.05 -11.68
N SER A 90 -9.88 1.00 -12.51
CA SER A 90 -10.94 0.74 -13.50
C SER A 90 -11.66 -0.57 -13.16
N ASP A 91 -12.86 -0.47 -12.59
CA ASP A 91 -13.67 -1.63 -12.22
C ASP A 91 -14.03 -2.49 -13.44
N SER A 92 -14.30 -1.85 -14.58
CA SER A 92 -14.54 -2.57 -15.84
C SER A 92 -13.35 -3.42 -16.25
N VAL A 93 -12.10 -2.98 -16.04
CA VAL A 93 -10.93 -3.82 -16.33
C VAL A 93 -10.85 -4.94 -15.30
N PHE A 94 -11.04 -4.63 -14.02
CA PHE A 94 -10.98 -5.61 -12.93
C PHE A 94 -12.00 -6.75 -13.10
N ASP A 95 -13.26 -6.42 -13.37
CA ASP A 95 -14.35 -7.39 -13.50
C ASP A 95 -14.23 -8.29 -14.75
N ASN A 96 -13.46 -7.85 -15.74
CA ASN A 96 -13.25 -8.56 -17.01
C ASN A 96 -11.85 -9.17 -17.15
N TYR A 97 -11.05 -9.18 -16.08
CA TYR A 97 -9.71 -9.76 -16.09
C TYR A 97 -9.74 -11.23 -15.62
N TYR A 98 -9.48 -12.16 -16.54
CA TYR A 98 -9.55 -13.60 -16.26
C TYR A 98 -8.18 -14.32 -16.30
N ASP A 99 -7.13 -13.66 -16.80
CA ASP A 99 -5.81 -14.25 -16.99
C ASP A 99 -5.01 -14.28 -15.68
N THR A 100 -5.33 -15.26 -14.82
CA THR A 100 -4.68 -15.47 -13.53
C THR A 100 -3.88 -16.77 -13.47
N ILE A 101 -2.85 -16.80 -12.64
CA ILE A 101 -2.07 -18.01 -12.36
C ILE A 101 -2.05 -18.29 -10.87
N PHE A 102 -2.02 -19.57 -10.51
CA PHE A 102 -2.05 -19.97 -9.10
C PHE A 102 -0.81 -19.50 -8.31
N THR A 103 0.36 -19.46 -8.96
CA THR A 103 1.60 -19.06 -8.30
C THR A 103 2.66 -18.54 -9.25
N VAL A 104 3.42 -17.54 -8.78
CA VAL A 104 4.62 -17.01 -9.45
C VAL A 104 5.92 -17.65 -8.95
N ARG A 105 5.87 -18.64 -8.02
CA ARG A 105 7.07 -19.30 -7.46
C ARG A 105 8.09 -19.76 -8.51
N PRO A 106 7.69 -20.44 -9.62
CA PRO A 106 8.66 -20.88 -10.64
C PRO A 106 9.46 -19.73 -11.27
N ILE A 107 8.85 -18.55 -11.42
CA ILE A 107 9.51 -17.36 -11.95
C ILE A 107 10.59 -16.90 -10.96
N TYR A 108 10.24 -16.77 -9.68
CA TYR A 108 11.19 -16.38 -8.63
C TYR A 108 12.32 -17.38 -8.46
N SER A 109 12.04 -18.69 -8.50
CA SER A 109 13.11 -19.71 -8.51
C SER A 109 14.09 -19.52 -9.67
N LYS A 110 13.62 -19.10 -10.85
CA LYS A 110 14.49 -18.81 -12.00
C LYS A 110 15.32 -17.55 -11.77
N LEU A 111 14.70 -16.45 -11.32
CA LEU A 111 15.39 -15.17 -11.08
C LEU A 111 16.49 -15.31 -10.02
N VAL A 112 16.19 -15.98 -8.91
CA VAL A 112 17.16 -16.28 -7.85
C VAL A 112 18.33 -17.11 -8.38
N LYS A 113 18.05 -18.17 -9.17
CA LYS A 113 19.10 -19.00 -9.80
C LYS A 113 20.00 -18.23 -10.77
N THR A 114 19.50 -17.17 -11.40
CA THR A 114 20.32 -16.31 -12.28
C THR A 114 21.19 -15.32 -11.51
N GLY A 115 21.09 -15.26 -10.18
CA GLY A 115 21.85 -14.32 -9.35
C GLY A 115 21.24 -12.92 -9.29
N LEU A 116 19.98 -12.73 -9.70
CA LEU A 116 19.28 -11.47 -9.51
C LEU A 116 18.96 -11.25 -8.03
N ARG A 117 19.23 -10.05 -7.52
CA ARG A 117 18.88 -9.66 -6.15
C ARG A 117 17.37 -9.45 -6.05
N VAL A 118 16.70 -10.25 -5.22
CA VAL A 118 15.25 -10.19 -5.02
C VAL A 118 14.91 -9.84 -3.59
N TRP A 119 14.16 -8.76 -3.38
CA TRP A 119 13.57 -8.41 -2.09
C TRP A 119 12.06 -8.50 -2.19
N VAL A 120 11.44 -9.13 -1.19
CA VAL A 120 9.99 -9.15 -0.98
C VAL A 120 9.72 -8.42 0.34
N TYR A 121 8.84 -7.43 0.32
CA TYR A 121 8.46 -6.69 1.52
C TYR A 121 6.96 -6.70 1.75
N SER A 122 6.56 -6.53 3.01
CA SER A 122 5.16 -6.41 3.41
C SER A 122 5.02 -5.42 4.56
N GLY A 123 3.99 -4.59 4.53
CA GLY A 123 3.48 -3.97 5.75
C GLY A 123 2.85 -5.03 6.65
N ASP A 124 3.07 -4.94 7.97
CA ASP A 124 2.52 -5.91 8.93
C ASP A 124 1.11 -5.53 9.45
N MET A 125 0.54 -4.43 8.98
CA MET A 125 -0.84 -4.00 9.21
C MET A 125 -1.76 -4.20 7.98
N ASP A 126 -1.25 -4.75 6.88
CA ASP A 126 -2.06 -5.09 5.71
C ASP A 126 -2.96 -6.30 6.00
N GLY A 127 -4.27 -6.11 5.87
CA GLY A 127 -5.26 -7.18 5.98
C GLY A 127 -5.63 -7.80 4.62
N ARG A 128 -5.29 -7.16 3.50
CA ARG A 128 -5.61 -7.62 2.14
C ARG A 128 -4.64 -8.68 1.66
N VAL A 129 -3.34 -8.46 1.83
CA VAL A 129 -2.26 -9.42 1.51
C VAL A 129 -1.31 -9.52 2.71
N PRO A 130 -1.74 -10.17 3.80
CA PRO A 130 -1.00 -10.16 5.06
C PRO A 130 0.36 -10.86 4.95
N ILE A 131 1.35 -10.36 5.71
CA ILE A 131 2.73 -10.88 5.77
C ILE A 131 2.80 -12.41 5.96
N ILE A 132 1.86 -13.01 6.69
CA ILE A 132 1.85 -14.46 6.91
C ILE A 132 1.74 -15.22 5.58
N GLY A 133 0.94 -14.74 4.63
CA GLY A 133 0.83 -15.30 3.29
C GLY A 133 2.14 -15.18 2.52
N SER A 134 2.75 -13.99 2.51
CA SER A 134 4.04 -13.75 1.87
C SER A 134 5.16 -14.62 2.47
N ARG A 135 5.15 -14.81 3.80
CA ARG A 135 6.10 -15.68 4.51
C ARG A 135 5.97 -17.13 4.06
N TYR A 136 4.76 -17.70 4.07
CA TYR A 136 4.56 -19.07 3.61
C TYR A 136 4.91 -19.25 2.13
N TRP A 137 4.62 -18.24 1.30
CA TRP A 137 4.99 -18.25 -0.10
C TRP A 137 6.51 -18.28 -0.31
N VAL A 138 7.28 -17.49 0.46
CA VAL A 138 8.75 -17.49 0.42
C VAL A 138 9.31 -18.80 0.97
N GLU A 139 8.83 -19.28 2.11
CA GLU A 139 9.27 -20.56 2.70
C GLU A 139 9.06 -21.73 1.74
N ALA A 140 7.96 -21.71 0.97
CA ALA A 140 7.69 -22.72 -0.04
C ALA A 140 8.68 -22.71 -1.22
N LEU A 141 9.52 -21.69 -1.40
CA LEU A 141 10.61 -21.72 -2.39
C LEU A 141 11.73 -22.69 -1.99
N GLY A 142 11.82 -23.08 -0.71
CA GLY A 142 12.83 -24.02 -0.22
C GLY A 142 14.26 -23.49 -0.29
N LEU A 143 14.43 -22.16 -0.26
CA LEU A 143 15.74 -21.53 -0.25
C LEU A 143 16.41 -21.74 1.13
N PRO A 144 17.72 -22.02 1.20
CA PRO A 144 18.44 -22.05 2.47
C PRO A 144 18.42 -20.69 3.17
N VAL A 145 18.25 -20.70 4.49
CA VAL A 145 18.34 -19.47 5.30
C VAL A 145 19.80 -19.06 5.43
N LYS A 146 20.11 -17.84 4.99
CA LYS A 146 21.44 -17.20 5.08
C LYS A 146 21.60 -16.43 6.39
N SER A 147 20.59 -15.66 6.80
CA SER A 147 20.57 -14.97 8.10
C SER A 147 19.20 -15.11 8.76
N GLN A 148 19.21 -15.34 10.07
CA GLN A 148 17.99 -15.57 10.84
C GLN A 148 17.15 -14.31 10.95
N TRP A 149 15.85 -14.51 11.23
CA TRP A 149 14.89 -13.43 11.40
C TRP A 149 15.33 -12.42 12.46
N GLN A 150 15.62 -11.19 12.03
CA GLN A 150 16.24 -10.16 12.87
C GLN A 150 15.60 -8.78 12.64
N PRO A 151 15.67 -7.89 13.65
CA PRO A 151 15.14 -6.53 13.50
C PRO A 151 16.04 -5.67 12.60
N TRP A 152 15.45 -4.65 12.01
CA TRP A 152 16.16 -3.52 11.44
C TRP A 152 15.63 -2.20 12.01
N TYR A 153 16.46 -1.17 11.95
CA TYR A 153 16.29 0.04 12.74
C TYR A 153 16.32 1.32 11.90
N LEU A 154 15.59 2.31 12.40
CA LEU A 154 15.64 3.70 11.94
C LEU A 154 15.41 4.58 13.16
N ASN A 155 16.30 5.55 13.41
CA ASN A 155 16.22 6.47 14.54
C ASN A 155 16.05 5.75 15.90
N SER A 156 16.86 4.70 16.13
CA SER A 156 16.82 3.89 17.36
C SER A 156 15.46 3.25 17.67
N GLN A 157 14.62 3.03 16.65
CA GLN A 157 13.35 2.31 16.74
C GLN A 157 13.38 1.07 15.87
N VAL A 158 12.79 -0.02 16.35
CA VAL A 158 12.55 -1.22 15.53
C VAL A 158 11.53 -0.86 14.46
N THR A 159 12.00 -0.83 13.22
CA THR A 159 11.24 -0.41 12.05
C THR A 159 10.59 -1.57 11.33
N GLY A 160 11.09 -2.77 11.57
CA GLY A 160 10.57 -4.00 11.02
C GLY A 160 11.53 -5.13 11.27
N ARG A 161 11.37 -6.21 10.52
CA ARG A 161 12.21 -7.40 10.62
C ARG A 161 12.49 -7.96 9.24
N PHE A 162 13.55 -8.74 9.12
CA PHE A 162 13.87 -9.41 7.87
C PHE A 162 14.55 -10.76 8.11
N VAL A 163 14.43 -11.64 7.13
CA VAL A 163 15.17 -12.90 7.02
C VAL A 163 15.82 -12.90 5.64
N GLU A 164 17.08 -13.32 5.59
CA GLU A 164 17.77 -13.51 4.31
C GLU A 164 17.84 -14.99 4.01
N TYR A 165 17.45 -15.33 2.79
CA TYR A 165 17.70 -16.61 2.16
C TYR A 165 18.81 -16.45 1.12
N GLU A 166 19.33 -17.56 0.62
CA GLU A 166 20.25 -17.53 -0.53
C GLU A 166 19.54 -16.95 -1.77
N GLY A 167 19.86 -15.69 -2.09
CA GLY A 167 19.38 -14.94 -3.25
C GLY A 167 18.01 -14.24 -3.10
N LEU A 168 17.37 -14.32 -1.93
CA LEU A 168 16.11 -13.61 -1.66
C LEU A 168 16.04 -13.10 -0.21
N THR A 169 15.60 -11.85 -0.03
CA THR A 169 15.32 -11.30 1.31
C THR A 169 13.81 -11.09 1.47
N LEU A 170 13.24 -11.58 2.56
CA LEU A 170 11.88 -11.25 2.99
C LEU A 170 11.96 -10.28 4.17
N LEU A 171 11.22 -9.18 4.10
CA LEU A 171 11.22 -8.17 5.15
C LEU A 171 9.83 -7.60 5.45
N THR A 172 9.66 -7.09 6.67
CA THR A 172 8.47 -6.39 7.13
C THR A 172 8.75 -4.94 7.44
N ILE A 173 7.71 -4.13 7.35
CA ILE A 173 7.69 -2.76 7.85
C ILE A 173 6.63 -2.68 8.94
N ARG A 174 7.09 -2.43 10.16
CA ARG A 174 6.27 -2.32 11.36
C ARG A 174 5.35 -1.12 11.26
N GLY A 175 4.06 -1.39 11.29
CA GLY A 175 3.03 -0.37 11.20
C GLY A 175 2.73 0.12 9.78
N GLY A 176 3.28 -0.53 8.75
CA GLY A 176 2.89 -0.28 7.37
C GLY A 176 1.67 -1.12 7.00
N GLY A 177 0.73 -0.55 6.26
CA GLY A 177 -0.36 -1.26 5.60
C GLY A 177 0.05 -1.78 4.22
N HIS A 178 -0.92 -1.88 3.32
CA HIS A 178 -0.74 -2.33 1.94
C HIS A 178 0.14 -1.36 1.16
N ASP A 179 -0.14 -0.06 1.28
CA ASP A 179 0.63 1.02 0.68
C ASP A 179 1.71 1.51 1.65
N VAL A 180 2.70 0.66 1.92
CA VAL A 180 3.80 0.94 2.87
C VAL A 180 4.41 2.35 2.73
N PRO A 181 4.71 2.89 1.52
CA PRO A 181 5.26 4.24 1.40
C PRO A 181 4.31 5.36 1.83
N GLN A 182 2.99 5.13 1.81
CA GLN A 182 2.00 6.07 2.32
C GLN A 182 1.95 6.05 3.84
N ASP A 183 1.95 4.86 4.45
CA ASP A 183 1.86 4.70 5.91
C ASP A 183 3.18 5.02 6.63
N LYS A 184 4.30 4.65 5.99
CA LYS A 184 5.66 4.61 6.56
C LYS A 184 6.69 5.16 5.57
N PRO A 185 6.58 6.44 5.16
CA PRO A 185 7.39 7.01 4.08
C PRO A 185 8.90 7.02 4.39
N ALA A 186 9.30 7.30 5.63
CA ALA A 186 10.71 7.36 6.00
C ALA A 186 11.35 5.96 5.95
N GLU A 187 10.61 4.97 6.45
CA GLU A 187 10.98 3.56 6.46
C GLU A 187 11.05 2.99 5.03
N ALA A 188 10.06 3.29 4.20
CA ALA A 188 10.03 2.90 2.79
C ALA A 188 11.20 3.50 2.00
N LEU A 189 11.57 4.75 2.29
CA LEU A 189 12.73 5.40 1.67
C LEU A 189 14.04 4.70 2.04
N VAL A 190 14.22 4.31 3.29
CA VAL A 190 15.41 3.54 3.73
C VAL A 190 15.47 2.19 3.02
N LEU A 191 14.32 1.50 2.91
CA LEU A 191 14.21 0.22 2.22
C LEU A 191 14.64 0.32 0.76
N ILE A 192 14.03 1.23 -0.02
CA ILE A 192 14.36 1.36 -1.45
C ILE A 192 15.80 1.85 -1.64
N SER A 193 16.27 2.78 -0.81
CA SER A 193 17.65 3.29 -0.91
C SER A 193 18.68 2.19 -0.62
N SER A 194 18.42 1.34 0.37
CA SER A 194 19.28 0.20 0.72
C SER A 194 19.29 -0.83 -0.40
N PHE A 195 18.10 -1.18 -0.93
CA PHE A 195 17.98 -2.10 -2.05
C PHE A 195 18.72 -1.60 -3.30
N LEU A 196 18.56 -0.33 -3.67
CA LEU A 196 19.19 0.24 -4.86
C LEU A 196 20.71 0.38 -4.69
N SER A 197 21.19 0.69 -3.49
CA SER A 197 22.61 0.91 -3.20
C SER A 197 23.38 -0.37 -2.86
N ASP A 198 22.75 -1.54 -2.94
CA ASP A 198 23.32 -2.82 -2.50
C ASP A 198 23.83 -2.80 -1.06
N ARG A 199 23.05 -2.19 -0.16
CA ARG A 199 23.36 -2.12 1.27
C ARG A 199 22.39 -2.98 2.06
N GLN A 200 22.90 -3.60 3.11
CA GLN A 200 22.05 -4.26 4.11
C GLN A 200 21.21 -3.22 4.86
N LEU A 201 20.03 -3.62 5.31
CA LEU A 201 19.23 -2.80 6.21
C LEU A 201 20.00 -2.53 7.52
N PRO A 202 19.83 -1.38 8.18
CA PRO A 202 20.52 -1.08 9.43
C PRO A 202 20.14 -2.07 10.53
N THR A 203 21.10 -2.84 11.02
CA THR A 203 20.93 -3.83 12.10
C THR A 203 21.40 -3.33 13.47
N GLU A 204 21.99 -2.13 13.52
CA GLU A 204 22.50 -1.50 14.74
C GLU A 204 21.65 -0.30 15.16
N ASN A 205 21.56 -0.08 16.48
CA ASN A 205 20.99 1.13 17.08
C ASN A 205 22.04 2.24 17.06
N ASN A 206 22.19 2.94 15.94
CA ASN A 206 22.98 4.18 15.88
C ASN A 206 22.06 5.39 16.01
#